data_AF-A0A2N9AJS5-F1
#
_entry.id   AF-A0A2N9AJS5-F1
#
_cell.length_a   1.000
_cell.length_b   1.000
_cell.length_c   1.000
_cell.angle_alpha   90.00
_cell.angle_beta   90.00
_cell.angle_gamma   90.00
#
_symmetry.space_group_name_H-M   'P 1'
#
loop_
_entity.id
_entity.type
_entity.pdbx_description
1 polymer ?
#
loop_
_entity_poly.entity_id
_entity_poly.type
_entity_poly.pdbx_seq_one_letter_code
_entity_poly.pdbx_strand_id
1 'polypeptide(L)'
;MILRLSQWKQQDFAVKLARTPDEMAAWLTPFAEAGVDIFHCSQRRFWQPEFEGSDLNFAGWAKRLTGKPTITVGSVGLSGEFIAAFQGESSRPDPLDELIRRLTRGDFDLVAVGRAVLSDPHWVSKIREGTARASKGFHPRSTRHSLLRIMPAASGRLRVSHKTPGP
;
A
#
# COMPACT_ATOMS: atom_id res chain seq x y z
N MET A 1 9.02 9.80 14.51
CA MET A 1 8.10 10.66 13.76
C MET A 1 7.73 10.02 12.42
N ILE A 2 6.43 9.89 12.12
CA ILE A 2 5.92 9.48 10.80
C ILE A 2 5.40 10.73 10.08
N LEU A 3 5.92 11.03 8.89
CA LEU A 3 5.45 12.15 8.08
C LEU A 3 4.57 11.65 6.94
N ARG A 4 3.30 12.07 6.91
CA ARG A 4 2.37 11.73 5.84
C ARG A 4 2.39 12.78 4.73
N LEU A 5 2.61 12.32 3.50
CA LEU A 5 2.78 13.14 2.32
C LEU A 5 1.87 12.64 1.20
N SER A 6 1.58 13.50 0.23
CA SER A 6 0.76 13.12 -0.92
C SER A 6 1.19 13.84 -2.18
N GLN A 7 1.37 13.05 -3.24
CA GLN A 7 1.66 13.49 -4.61
C GLN A 7 0.40 13.76 -5.43
N TRP A 8 -0.79 13.81 -4.81
CA TRP A 8 -2.07 14.08 -5.48
C TRP A 8 -3.00 14.87 -4.56
N LYS A 9 -4.04 15.48 -5.14
CA LYS A 9 -5.09 16.17 -4.38
C LYS A 9 -6.46 15.61 -4.79
N GLN A 10 -7.39 15.55 -3.85
CA GLN A 10 -8.74 15.05 -4.15
C GLN A 10 -9.50 15.99 -5.10
N GLN A 11 -9.19 17.28 -5.03
CA GLN A 11 -9.76 18.34 -5.86
C GLN A 11 -9.19 18.36 -7.28
N ASP A 12 -7.97 17.86 -7.46
CA ASP A 12 -7.28 17.84 -8.75
C ASP A 12 -6.28 16.66 -8.81
N PHE A 13 -6.61 15.67 -9.63
CA PHE A 13 -5.79 14.47 -9.82
C PHE A 13 -4.58 14.69 -10.74
N ALA A 14 -4.49 15.81 -11.46
CA ALA A 14 -3.35 16.15 -12.29
C ALA A 14 -2.22 16.83 -11.48
N VAL A 15 -2.54 17.36 -10.29
CA VAL A 15 -1.55 18.01 -9.42
C VAL A 15 -0.55 16.97 -8.89
N LYS A 16 0.74 17.26 -9.09
CA LYS A 16 1.88 16.60 -8.44
C LYS A 16 2.79 17.64 -7.80
N LEU A 17 3.32 17.35 -6.61
CA LEU A 17 4.29 18.24 -5.95
C LEU A 17 5.67 18.16 -6.62
N ALA A 18 6.06 16.96 -7.05
CA ALA A 18 7.23 16.73 -7.89
C ALA A 18 6.84 16.01 -9.18
N ARG A 19 7.34 16.49 -10.31
CA ARG A 19 7.16 15.92 -11.66
C ARG A 19 8.31 15.01 -12.06
N THR A 20 9.44 15.08 -11.37
CA THR A 20 10.63 14.25 -11.62
C THR A 20 11.18 13.65 -10.32
N PRO A 21 12.00 12.58 -10.39
CA PRO A 21 12.72 12.06 -9.24
C PRO A 21 13.61 13.11 -8.54
N ASP A 22 14.25 14.00 -9.31
CA ASP A 22 15.14 15.03 -8.76
C ASP A 22 14.35 16.09 -8.00
N GLU A 23 13.22 16.54 -8.55
CA GLU A 23 12.30 17.43 -7.82
C GLU A 23 11.82 16.76 -6.53
N MET A 24 11.54 15.45 -6.55
CA MET A 24 11.11 14.71 -5.36
C MET A 24 12.21 14.65 -4.30
N ALA A 25 13.45 14.37 -4.72
CA ALA A 25 14.60 14.34 -3.83
C ALA A 25 14.83 15.70 -3.16
N ALA A 26 14.71 16.79 -3.93
CA ALA A 26 14.95 18.15 -3.45
C ALA A 26 14.08 18.52 -2.23
N TRP A 27 12.85 18.02 -2.15
CA TRP A 27 11.97 18.30 -1.01
C TRP A 27 11.87 17.16 0.01
N LEU A 28 12.14 15.90 -0.34
CA LEU A 28 12.14 14.79 0.62
C LEU A 28 13.40 14.74 1.47
N THR A 29 14.57 14.99 0.89
CA THR A 29 15.86 14.86 1.58
C THR A 29 15.95 15.76 2.82
N PRO A 30 15.53 17.05 2.79
CA PRO A 30 15.55 17.89 3.99
C PRO A 30 14.73 17.32 5.15
N PHE A 31 13.60 16.66 4.88
CA PHE A 31 12.81 16.00 5.94
C PHE A 31 13.52 14.77 6.50
N ALA A 32 14.19 14.00 5.65
CA ALA A 32 14.96 12.83 6.09
C ALA A 32 16.15 13.25 6.97
N GLU A 33 16.86 14.31 6.59
CA GLU A 33 17.98 14.91 7.33
C GLU A 33 17.51 15.57 8.65
N ALA A 34 16.33 16.17 8.66
CA ALA A 34 15.69 16.71 9.85
C ALA A 34 15.19 15.63 10.84
N GLY A 35 15.38 14.35 10.53
CA GLY A 35 15.08 13.25 11.46
C GLY A 35 13.70 12.62 11.32
N VAL A 36 13.03 12.74 10.16
CA VAL A 36 11.85 11.91 9.89
C VAL A 36 12.27 10.42 9.88
N ASP A 37 11.52 9.59 10.61
CA ASP A 37 11.81 8.16 10.72
C ASP A 37 11.15 7.35 9.60
N ILE A 38 9.91 7.71 9.21
CA ILE A 38 9.14 6.96 8.21
C ILE A 38 8.33 7.93 7.34
N PHE A 39 8.35 7.75 6.02
CA PHE A 39 7.48 8.48 5.10
C PHE A 39 6.21 7.69 4.77
N HIS A 40 5.06 8.23 5.16
CA HIS A 40 3.77 7.68 4.75
C HIS A 40 3.31 8.34 3.44
N CYS A 41 3.51 7.61 2.34
CA CYS A 41 3.39 8.09 0.98
C CYS A 41 2.01 7.78 0.41
N SER A 42 1.12 8.78 0.36
CA SER A 42 -0.23 8.61 -0.16
C SER A 42 -0.31 8.82 -1.67
N GLN A 43 -0.87 7.81 -2.34
CA GLN A 43 -1.28 7.85 -3.74
C GLN A 43 -2.75 7.46 -3.88
N ARG A 44 -3.35 7.75 -5.04
CA ARG A 44 -4.72 7.33 -5.35
C ARG A 44 -4.80 5.81 -5.46
N ARG A 45 -3.88 5.22 -6.23
CA ARG A 45 -3.77 3.78 -6.49
C ARG A 45 -2.31 3.38 -6.28
N PHE A 46 -2.03 2.47 -5.36
CA PHE A 46 -0.65 2.13 -4.99
C PHE A 46 0.15 1.50 -6.16
N TRP A 47 -0.54 0.89 -7.12
CA TRP A 47 0.08 0.19 -8.27
C TRP A 47 0.49 1.14 -9.40
N GLN A 48 0.04 2.39 -9.37
CA GLN A 48 0.40 3.35 -10.40
C GLN A 48 1.86 3.79 -10.21
N PRO A 49 2.68 3.73 -11.28
CA PRO A 49 3.99 4.34 -11.29
C PRO A 49 3.91 5.83 -10.93
N GLU A 50 4.88 6.30 -10.15
CA GLU A 50 4.98 7.73 -9.87
C GLU A 50 5.63 8.48 -11.05
N PHE A 51 6.57 7.86 -11.76
CA PHE A 51 7.25 8.44 -12.92
C PHE A 51 7.34 7.44 -14.07
N GLU A 52 7.42 7.94 -15.30
CA GLU A 52 7.59 7.12 -16.51
C GLU A 52 8.92 6.36 -16.48
N GLY A 53 8.98 5.19 -17.12
CA GLY A 53 10.19 4.36 -17.18
C GLY A 53 10.52 3.59 -15.90
N SER A 54 9.67 3.65 -14.87
CA SER A 54 9.79 2.87 -13.64
C SER A 54 8.45 2.26 -13.26
N ASP A 55 8.44 1.14 -12.55
CA ASP A 55 7.23 0.62 -11.91
C ASP A 55 7.10 1.08 -10.45
N LEU A 56 8.07 1.85 -9.91
CA LEU A 56 8.03 2.34 -8.54
C LEU A 56 6.90 3.36 -8.34
N ASN A 57 6.20 3.16 -7.23
CA ASN A 57 5.18 4.09 -6.74
C ASN A 57 5.85 5.15 -5.83
N PHE A 58 5.08 6.07 -5.27
CA PHE A 58 5.63 7.16 -4.45
C PHE A 58 6.41 6.63 -3.23
N ALA A 59 5.92 5.59 -2.56
CA ALA A 59 6.64 4.98 -1.45
C ALA A 59 7.99 4.36 -1.90
N GLY A 60 7.99 3.69 -3.05
CA GLY A 60 9.19 3.16 -3.70
C GLY A 60 10.23 4.24 -3.98
N TRP A 61 9.81 5.37 -4.54
CA TRP A 61 10.71 6.49 -4.80
C TRP A 61 11.21 7.15 -3.52
N ALA A 62 10.34 7.41 -2.55
CA ALA A 62 10.75 7.99 -1.27
C ALA A 62 11.79 7.11 -0.56
N LYS A 63 11.60 5.78 -0.58
CA LYS A 63 12.57 4.82 -0.03
C LYS A 63 13.89 4.85 -0.80
N ARG A 64 13.83 4.80 -2.13
CA ARG A 64 15.02 4.83 -3.01
C ARG A 64 15.85 6.10 -2.82
N LEU A 65 15.19 7.25 -2.70
CA LEU A 65 15.85 8.56 -2.63
C LEU A 65 16.40 8.88 -1.24
N THR A 66 15.70 8.47 -0.18
CA THR A 66 16.04 8.89 1.20
C THR A 66 16.66 7.78 2.04
N GLY A 67 16.54 6.52 1.63
CA GLY A 67 16.92 5.35 2.44
C GLY A 67 16.03 5.13 3.68
N LYS A 68 15.03 5.98 3.93
CA LYS A 68 14.13 5.85 5.08
C LYS A 68 13.05 4.81 4.81
N PRO A 69 12.57 4.09 5.86
CA PRO A 69 11.40 3.24 5.75
C PRO A 69 10.17 4.00 5.21
N THR A 70 9.32 3.30 4.47
CA THR A 70 8.13 3.91 3.86
C THR A 70 6.85 3.11 4.05
N ILE A 71 5.72 3.83 4.08
CA ILE A 71 4.37 3.26 4.11
C ILE A 71 3.65 3.61 2.81
N THR A 72 3.25 2.60 2.03
CA THR A 72 2.40 2.81 0.86
C THR A 72 0.92 2.83 1.22
N VAL A 73 0.11 3.57 0.45
CA VAL A 73 -1.37 3.51 0.49
C VAL A 73 -1.96 3.96 -0.84
N GLY A 74 -3.12 3.40 -1.16
CA GLY A 74 -3.93 3.78 -2.32
C GLY A 74 -4.74 2.59 -2.80
N SER A 75 -6.04 2.58 -2.49
CA SER A 75 -6.98 1.53 -2.94
C SER A 75 -6.61 0.08 -2.61
N VAL A 76 -5.87 -0.14 -1.53
CA VAL A 76 -5.55 -1.48 -0.99
C VAL A 76 -6.84 -2.19 -0.58
N GLY A 77 -7.07 -3.40 -1.11
CA GLY A 77 -8.19 -4.27 -0.77
C GLY A 77 -9.55 -3.82 -1.28
N LEU A 78 -9.62 -2.85 -2.20
CA LEU A 78 -10.89 -2.38 -2.76
C LEU A 78 -11.13 -2.96 -4.15
N SER A 79 -11.82 -4.09 -4.20
CA SER A 79 -12.28 -4.75 -5.43
C SER A 79 -13.23 -3.89 -6.28
N GLY A 80 -13.99 -2.97 -5.67
CA GLY A 80 -14.96 -2.12 -6.38
C GLY A 80 -14.35 -1.06 -7.31
N GLU A 81 -13.13 -0.60 -7.07
CA GLU A 81 -12.39 0.29 -8.00
C GLU A 81 -11.80 -0.46 -9.20
N PHE A 82 -11.89 -1.80 -9.18
CA PHE A 82 -11.49 -2.69 -10.25
C PHE A 82 -12.57 -2.73 -11.34
N ILE A 83 -13.85 -2.86 -10.98
CA ILE A 83 -14.96 -2.94 -11.96
C ILE A 83 -15.07 -1.66 -12.81
N ALA A 84 -14.90 -0.47 -12.23
CA ALA A 84 -14.97 0.79 -12.98
C ALA A 84 -13.75 1.05 -13.88
N ALA A 85 -12.61 0.39 -13.63
CA ALA A 85 -11.38 0.55 -14.43
C ALA A 85 -11.20 -0.55 -15.50
N PHE A 86 -12.05 -1.59 -15.49
CA PHE A 86 -11.94 -2.78 -16.34
C PHE A 86 -12.92 -2.85 -17.51
N GLN A 87 -13.61 -1.75 -17.86
CA GLN A 87 -14.46 -1.71 -19.07
C GLN A 87 -13.67 -1.76 -20.39
N GLY A 88 -12.39 -2.18 -20.43
CA GLY A 88 -11.67 -2.22 -21.71
C GLY A 88 -10.33 -2.93 -21.84
N GLU A 89 -9.67 -3.45 -20.80
CA GLU A 89 -8.33 -4.06 -21.01
C GLU A 89 -8.06 -5.33 -20.22
N SER A 90 -7.32 -6.23 -20.89
CA SER A 90 -6.93 -7.60 -20.54
C SER A 90 -6.14 -7.77 -19.24
N SER A 91 -6.41 -8.89 -18.56
CA SER A 91 -5.53 -9.67 -17.66
C SER A 91 -4.44 -8.91 -16.88
N ARG A 92 -4.81 -7.96 -16.03
CA ARG A 92 -3.88 -7.43 -15.02
C ARG A 92 -3.92 -8.31 -13.76
N PRO A 93 -2.78 -8.52 -13.06
CA PRO A 93 -2.75 -9.23 -11.78
C PRO A 93 -3.74 -8.63 -10.77
N ASP A 94 -4.25 -9.45 -9.85
CA ASP A 94 -5.07 -8.99 -8.73
C ASP A 94 -4.30 -7.88 -7.98
N PRO A 95 -4.93 -6.74 -7.59
CA PRO A 95 -4.27 -5.70 -6.81
C PRO A 95 -3.59 -6.24 -5.55
N LEU A 96 -4.09 -7.31 -4.95
CA LEU A 96 -3.42 -7.90 -3.80
C LEU A 96 -2.12 -8.61 -4.18
N ASP A 97 -2.10 -9.36 -5.29
CA ASP A 97 -0.90 -10.02 -5.77
C ASP A 97 0.18 -9.01 -6.16
N GLU A 98 -0.22 -7.91 -6.82
CA GLU A 98 0.71 -6.82 -7.16
C GLU A 98 1.26 -6.11 -5.91
N LEU A 99 0.44 -5.93 -4.88
CA LEU A 99 0.88 -5.41 -3.59
C LEU A 99 1.92 -6.32 -2.94
N ILE A 100 1.65 -7.63 -2.91
CA ILE A 100 2.55 -8.64 -2.35
C ILE A 100 3.87 -8.67 -3.12
N ARG A 101 3.82 -8.68 -4.46
CA ARG A 101 5.01 -8.66 -5.32
C ARG A 101 5.95 -7.49 -4.98
N ARG A 102 5.40 -6.27 -4.87
CA ARG A 102 6.18 -5.05 -4.56
C ARG A 102 6.69 -5.03 -3.13
N LEU A 103 5.87 -5.51 -2.18
CA LEU A 103 6.28 -5.65 -0.78
C LEU A 103 7.45 -6.64 -0.66
N THR A 104 7.38 -7.80 -1.32
CA THR A 104 8.45 -8.80 -1.33
C THR A 104 9.72 -8.30 -2.02
N ARG A 105 9.60 -7.50 -3.07
CA ARG A 105 10.74 -6.83 -3.71
C ARG A 105 11.40 -5.78 -2.82
N GLY A 106 10.71 -5.32 -1.77
CA GLY A 106 11.22 -4.36 -0.80
C GLY A 106 10.97 -2.90 -1.17
N ASP A 107 10.06 -2.63 -2.11
CA ASP A 107 9.75 -1.27 -2.58
C ASP A 107 9.27 -0.36 -1.45
N PHE A 108 8.58 -0.92 -0.45
CA PHE A 108 8.10 -0.22 0.74
C PHE A 108 8.04 -1.20 1.91
N ASP A 109 7.98 -0.69 3.13
CA ASP A 109 8.16 -1.48 4.36
C ASP A 109 6.82 -1.81 5.03
N LEU A 110 5.84 -0.94 4.86
CA LEU A 110 4.52 -1.05 5.46
C LEU A 110 3.43 -0.72 4.44
N VAL A 111 2.24 -1.29 4.67
CA VAL A 111 1.04 -0.99 3.90
C VAL A 111 -0.01 -0.44 4.84
N ALA A 112 -0.52 0.76 4.55
CA ALA A 112 -1.69 1.28 5.24
C ALA A 112 -2.97 0.86 4.50
N VAL A 113 -3.93 0.33 5.27
CA VAL A 113 -5.23 -0.11 4.76
C VAL A 113 -6.32 0.72 5.43
N GLY A 114 -7.16 1.36 4.62
CA GLY A 114 -8.26 2.20 5.09
C GLY A 114 -9.61 1.54 4.86
N ARG A 115 -10.28 1.96 3.78
CA ARG A 115 -11.66 1.57 3.42
C ARG A 115 -11.92 0.07 3.48
N ALA A 116 -10.98 -0.80 3.10
CA ALA A 116 -11.19 -2.26 3.17
C ALA A 116 -11.47 -2.75 4.60
N VAL A 117 -10.68 -2.28 5.58
CA VAL A 117 -10.87 -2.61 7.00
C VAL A 117 -12.13 -1.93 7.57
N LEU A 118 -12.47 -0.72 7.09
CA LEU A 118 -13.74 -0.07 7.48
C LEU A 118 -14.96 -0.88 7.00
N SER A 119 -14.84 -1.59 5.88
CA SER A 119 -15.94 -2.37 5.28
C SER A 119 -16.11 -3.71 5.96
N ASP A 120 -15.00 -4.31 6.36
CA ASP A 120 -14.91 -5.65 6.90
C ASP A 120 -13.83 -5.66 8.01
N PRO A 121 -14.22 -5.60 9.29
CA PRO A 121 -13.25 -5.61 10.39
C PRO A 121 -12.43 -6.92 10.45
N HIS A 122 -12.90 -7.99 9.81
CA HIS A 122 -12.18 -9.26 9.70
C HIS A 122 -11.29 -9.36 8.46
N TRP A 123 -11.20 -8.30 7.64
CA TRP A 123 -10.44 -8.29 6.38
C TRP A 123 -9.00 -8.78 6.59
N VAL A 124 -8.32 -8.29 7.63
CA VAL A 124 -6.93 -8.67 7.93
C VAL A 124 -6.81 -10.17 8.24
N SER A 125 -7.72 -10.72 9.05
CA SER A 125 -7.72 -12.16 9.36
C SER A 125 -7.95 -13.00 8.10
N LYS A 126 -8.89 -12.58 7.25
CA LYS A 126 -9.19 -13.27 5.99
C LYS A 126 -8.01 -13.26 5.02
N ILE A 127 -7.27 -12.15 4.94
CA ILE A 127 -6.05 -12.06 4.12
C ILE A 127 -4.99 -13.02 4.66
N ARG A 128 -4.77 -13.01 5.98
CA ARG A 128 -3.80 -13.90 6.65
C ARG A 128 -4.14 -15.38 6.46
N GLU A 129 -5.42 -15.72 6.45
CA GLU A 129 -5.93 -17.09 6.30
C GLU A 129 -6.12 -17.51 4.82
N GLY A 130 -5.88 -16.61 3.86
CA GLY A 130 -6.10 -16.88 2.44
C GLY A 130 -7.58 -16.99 2.02
N THR A 131 -8.52 -16.59 2.88
CA THR A 131 -9.97 -16.70 2.67
C THR A 131 -10.61 -15.43 2.09
N ALA A 132 -9.79 -14.42 1.75
CA ALA A 132 -10.22 -13.07 1.38
C ALA A 132 -10.94 -12.92 0.03
N ARG A 133 -11.03 -13.98 -0.78
CA ARG A 133 -11.64 -13.97 -2.13
C ARG A 133 -13.11 -13.49 -2.18
N ALA A 134 -13.79 -13.34 -1.04
CA ALA A 134 -15.21 -12.94 -0.93
C ALA A 134 -15.46 -11.62 -0.17
N SER A 135 -14.47 -10.73 -0.03
CA SER A 135 -14.67 -9.48 0.73
C SER A 135 -15.54 -8.46 -0.04
N LYS A 136 -16.61 -7.99 0.62
CA LYS A 136 -17.53 -6.96 0.08
C LYS A 136 -16.80 -5.62 0.03
N GLY A 137 -16.95 -4.89 -1.07
CA GLY A 137 -16.39 -3.53 -1.22
C GLY A 137 -16.96 -2.52 -0.21
N PHE A 138 -16.29 -1.38 -0.07
CA PHE A 138 -16.67 -0.34 0.89
C PHE A 138 -18.00 0.35 0.58
N HIS A 139 -18.84 0.49 1.61
CA HIS A 139 -20.08 1.26 1.58
C HIS A 139 -19.98 2.41 2.60
N PRO A 140 -20.43 3.64 2.28
CA PRO A 140 -20.37 4.80 3.20
C PRO A 140 -21.02 4.61 4.60
N ARG A 141 -21.85 3.59 4.80
CA ARG A 141 -22.50 3.30 6.09
C ARG A 141 -21.61 2.49 7.05
N SER A 142 -20.46 1.99 6.58
CA SER A 142 -19.58 1.10 7.36
C SER A 142 -18.71 1.82 8.41
N THR A 143 -18.75 3.15 8.47
CA THR A 143 -17.84 4.00 9.27
C THR A 143 -18.09 4.03 10.78
N ARG A 144 -18.97 3.20 11.35
CA ARG A 144 -19.32 3.36 12.77
C ARG A 144 -18.20 3.00 13.75
N HIS A 145 -17.29 2.08 13.46
CA HIS A 145 -16.17 1.71 14.36
C HIS A 145 -14.98 1.17 13.55
N SER A 146 -13.93 1.94 13.25
CA SER A 146 -12.62 1.34 12.92
C SER A 146 -11.45 2.32 12.95
N LEU A 147 -10.48 2.02 13.83
CA LEU A 147 -9.16 2.64 13.87
C LEU A 147 -8.25 2.02 12.79
N LEU A 148 -7.41 2.88 12.21
CA LEU A 148 -6.39 2.55 11.21
C LEU A 148 -5.45 1.45 11.73
N ARG A 149 -5.26 0.35 11.00
CA ARG A 149 -4.36 -0.74 11.37
C ARG A 149 -3.15 -0.76 10.41
N ILE A 150 -1.94 -0.67 10.96
CA ILE A 150 -0.67 -0.76 10.24
C ILE A 150 -0.20 -2.22 10.30
N MET A 151 0.14 -2.82 9.16
CA MET A 151 0.67 -4.19 9.12
C MET A 151 2.20 -4.17 8.92
N PRO A 152 3.00 -4.78 9.83
CA PRO A 152 4.41 -5.03 9.57
C PRO A 152 4.57 -6.10 8.49
N ALA A 153 5.54 -5.92 7.60
CA ALA A 153 5.98 -6.99 6.70
C ALA A 153 6.52 -8.15 7.55
N ALA A 154 5.96 -9.35 7.36
CA ALA A 154 6.39 -10.53 8.11
C ALA A 154 7.84 -10.89 7.72
N SER A 155 8.78 -10.65 8.62
CA SER A 155 10.12 -11.24 8.54
C SER A 155 10.00 -12.75 8.73
N GLY A 156 10.43 -13.52 7.72
CA GLY A 156 10.31 -14.96 7.71
C GLY A 156 11.01 -15.65 8.89
N ARG A 157 10.29 -16.59 9.51
CA ARG A 157 10.77 -17.91 9.95
C ARG A 157 9.56 -18.76 10.31
N LEU A 158 9.03 -19.52 9.35
CA LEU A 158 8.16 -20.64 9.68
C LEU A 158 9.05 -21.83 10.02
N ARG A 159 9.13 -22.19 11.30
CA ARG A 159 9.39 -23.56 11.73
C ARG A 159 8.30 -23.94 12.71
N VAL A 160 7.44 -24.87 12.28
CA VAL A 160 6.71 -25.73 13.21
C VAL A 160 6.75 -27.13 12.60
N SER A 161 7.62 -27.96 13.16
CA SER A 161 7.54 -29.41 13.04
C SER A 161 6.53 -29.88 14.08
N HIS A 162 5.56 -30.70 13.68
CA HIS A 162 5.07 -31.82 14.50
C HIS A 162 4.24 -32.76 13.61
N LYS A 163 4.76 -33.95 13.38
CA LYS A 163 3.97 -35.10 12.95
C LYS A 163 4.33 -36.28 13.84
N THR A 164 3.41 -36.63 14.71
CA THR A 164 3.14 -38.02 15.09
C THR A 164 1.70 -38.12 15.57
N PRO A 165 0.91 -39.01 14.96
CA PRO A 165 -0.05 -39.79 15.70
C PRO A 165 0.47 -41.24 15.80
N GLY A 166 0.42 -41.80 17.01
CA GLY A 166 0.59 -43.24 17.26
C GLY A 166 -0.50 -44.06 16.54
N PRO A 167 -0.45 -45.40 16.65
CA PRO A 167 -0.54 -46.11 17.93
C PRO A 167 0.79 -46.58 18.53
#